data_AF-A0A9D5UQA6-F1
#
_entry.id   AF-A0A9D5UQA6-F1
#
_cell.length_a   1.000
_cell.length_b   1.000
_cell.length_c   1.000
_cell.angle_alpha   90.00
_cell.angle_beta   90.00
_cell.angle_gamma   90.00
#
_symmetry.space_group_name_H-M   'P 1'
#
loop_
_entity.id
_entity.type
_entity.pdbx_description
1 polymer ?
#
loop_
_entity_poly.entity_id
_entity_poly.type
_entity_poly.pdbx_seq_one_letter_code
_entity_poly.pdbx_strand_id
1 'polypeptide(L)'
;MAFFTIEKRNKVNGETRYRCKVRLKVSGTIIHTESQTFSKKELANHWGKLRCEAIDNGTLNFAKTVSLGTLLNLYFENAELWNNTGRTKRYVIKMLMGCV
;
A
#
# COMPACT_ATOMS: atom_id res chain seq x y z
N MET A 1 -10.63 10.45 3.79
CA MET A 1 -11.83 9.61 3.64
C MET A 1 -11.54 8.51 2.65
N ALA A 2 -11.83 7.28 3.06
CA ALA A 2 -11.78 6.13 2.18
C ALA A 2 -12.99 6.13 1.24
N PHE A 3 -12.79 5.66 0.01
CA PHE A 3 -13.89 5.45 -0.93
C PHE A 3 -13.69 4.12 -1.65
N PHE A 4 -14.80 3.51 -2.08
CA PHE A 4 -14.79 2.26 -2.81
C PHE A 4 -15.46 2.38 -4.17
N THR A 5 -14.99 1.60 -5.13
CA THR A 5 -15.52 1.50 -6.49
C THR A 5 -15.70 0.04 -6.86
N ILE A 6 -16.82 -0.31 -7.49
CA ILE A 6 -17.11 -1.68 -7.91
C ILE A 6 -17.04 -1.78 -9.43
N GLU A 7 -16.15 -2.63 -9.92
CA GLU A 7 -15.99 -2.95 -11.34
C GLU A 7 -16.66 -4.29 -11.64
N LYS A 8 -17.56 -4.33 -12.62
CA LYS A 8 -18.15 -5.57 -13.12
C LYS A 8 -17.25 -6.15 -14.22
N ARG A 9 -16.84 -7.40 -14.07
CA ARG A 9 -16.09 -8.15 -15.09
C ARG A 9 -16.84 -9.43 -15.44
N ASN A 10 -17.19 -9.58 -16.71
CA ASN A 10 -17.74 -10.81 -17.24
C ASN A 10 -16.57 -11.70 -17.69
N LYS A 11 -16.53 -12.95 -17.23
CA LYS A 11 -15.58 -13.94 -17.76
C LYS A 11 -16.12 -14.51 -19.07
N VAL A 12 -15.21 -15.05 -19.89
CA VAL A 12 -15.53 -15.80 -21.12
C VAL A 12 -16.47 -16.97 -20.82
N ASN A 13 -16.37 -17.56 -19.62
CA ASN A 13 -17.21 -18.65 -19.14
C ASN A 13 -18.61 -18.22 -18.62
N GLY A 14 -19.08 -17.00 -18.91
CA GLY A 14 -20.39 -16.47 -18.48
C GLY A 14 -20.48 -16.04 -17.00
N GLU A 15 -19.55 -16.43 -16.14
CA GLU A 15 -19.52 -15.96 -14.74
C GLU A 15 -19.30 -14.44 -14.63
N THR A 16 -20.16 -13.79 -13.87
CA THR A 16 -19.98 -12.38 -13.48
C THR A 16 -19.19 -12.28 -12.17
N ARG A 17 -18.12 -11.47 -12.18
CA ARG A 17 -17.33 -11.16 -10.98
C ARG A 17 -17.35 -9.66 -10.72
N TYR A 18 -17.43 -9.31 -9.46
CA TYR A 18 -17.47 -7.93 -8.98
C TYR A 18 -16.19 -7.64 -8.21
N ARG A 19 -15.35 -6.76 -8.75
CA ARG A 19 -14.12 -6.32 -8.10
C ARG A 19 -14.40 -5.04 -7.33
N CYS A 20 -14.35 -5.11 -6.01
CA CYS A 20 -14.41 -3.94 -5.15
C CYS A 20 -12.99 -3.42 -4.93
N LYS A 21 -12.72 -2.17 -5.30
CA LYS A 21 -11.47 -1.46 -5.03
C LYS A 21 -11.73 -0.42 -3.95
N VAL A 22 -10.97 -0.44 -2.87
CA VAL A 22 -11.05 0.53 -1.77
C VAL A 22 -9.78 1.37 -1.80
N ARG A 23 -9.91 2.69 -1.74
CA ARG A 23 -8.79 3.64 -1.82
C ARG A 23 -8.86 4.64 -0.68
N LEU A 24 -7.72 4.92 -0.07
CA LEU A 24 -7.57 5.98 0.93
C LEU A 24 -6.84 7.16 0.31
N LYS A 25 -7.51 8.31 0.25
CA LYS A 25 -6.92 9.58 -0.16
C LYS A 25 -6.69 10.46 1.07
N VAL A 26 -5.45 10.89 1.27
CA VAL A 26 -5.06 11.85 2.31
C VAL A 26 -4.27 12.96 1.62
N SER A 27 -4.68 14.20 1.82
CA SER A 27 -3.99 15.40 1.29
C SER A 27 -3.69 15.34 -0.21
N GLY A 28 -4.64 14.86 -1.02
CA GLY A 28 -4.48 14.82 -2.48
C GLY A 28 -3.86 13.52 -3.02
N THR A 29 -3.17 12.74 -2.19
CA THR A 29 -2.41 11.56 -2.60
C THR A 29 -3.12 10.26 -2.19
N ILE A 30 -3.09 9.25 -3.06
CA ILE A 30 -3.58 7.91 -2.75
C ILE A 30 -2.51 7.22 -1.89
N ILE A 31 -2.80 7.06 -0.60
CA ILE A 31 -1.88 6.40 0.36
C ILE A 31 -2.04 4.88 0.30
N HIS A 32 -3.26 4.41 0.09
CA HIS A 32 -3.57 2.99 0.15
C HIS A 32 -4.56 2.57 -0.93
N THR A 33 -4.36 1.38 -1.47
CA THR A 33 -5.28 0.75 -2.41
C THR A 33 -5.40 -0.72 -2.09
N GLU A 34 -6.62 -1.16 -1.79
CA GLU A 34 -6.98 -2.57 -1.64
C GLU A 34 -7.97 -2.96 -2.73
N SER A 35 -7.94 -4.23 -3.14
CA SER A 35 -8.96 -4.76 -4.02
C SER A 35 -9.30 -6.20 -3.68
N GLN A 36 -10.60 -6.51 -3.67
CA GLN A 36 -11.08 -7.87 -3.51
C GLN A 36 -12.16 -8.17 -4.53
N THR A 37 -12.21 -9.42 -5.01
CA THR A 37 -13.15 -9.84 -6.05
C THR A 37 -14.16 -10.82 -5.47
N PHE A 38 -15.44 -10.58 -5.75
CA PHE A 38 -16.56 -11.38 -5.27
C PHE A 38 -17.41 -11.90 -6.41
N SER A 39 -18.17 -12.96 -6.16
CA SER A 39 -19.14 -13.51 -7.13
C SER A 39 -20.47 -12.74 -7.14
N LYS A 40 -20.87 -12.15 -6.01
CA LYS A 40 -22.13 -11.39 -5.87
C LYS A 40 -21.84 -9.90 -5.66
N LYS A 41 -22.69 -9.04 -6.24
CA LYS A 41 -22.60 -7.58 -6.11
C LYS A 41 -22.81 -7.11 -4.68
N GLU A 42 -23.77 -7.71 -3.98
CA GLU A 42 -24.12 -7.37 -2.60
C GLU A 42 -22.95 -7.60 -1.64
N LEU A 43 -22.24 -8.72 -1.78
CA LEU A 43 -21.04 -9.02 -1.00
C LEU A 43 -19.94 -7.96 -1.24
N ALA A 44 -19.75 -7.55 -2.50
CA ALA A 44 -18.78 -6.51 -2.85
C ALA A 44 -19.13 -5.14 -2.23
N ASN A 45 -20.41 -4.77 -2.21
CA ASN A 45 -20.91 -3.55 -1.57
C ASN A 45 -20.73 -3.57 -0.06
N HIS A 46 -21.17 -4.65 0.59
CA HIS A 46 -21.09 -4.81 2.04
C HIS A 46 -19.64 -4.78 2.52
N TRP A 47 -18.75 -5.51 1.84
CA TRP A 47 -17.32 -5.49 2.12
C TRP A 47 -16.70 -4.10 1.92
N GLY A 48 -17.02 -3.42 0.81
CA GLY A 48 -16.49 -2.07 0.53
C GLY A 48 -16.89 -1.05 1.60
N LYS A 49 -18.14 -1.09 2.07
CA LYS A 49 -18.66 -0.20 3.12
C LYS A 49 -17.96 -0.45 4.47
N LEU A 50 -17.97 -1.69 4.94
CA LEU A 50 -17.28 -2.08 6.18
C LEU A 50 -15.80 -1.72 6.14
N ARG A 51 -15.16 -1.89 4.98
CA ARG A 51 -13.74 -1.59 4.82
C ARG A 51 -13.46 -0.09 4.85
N CYS A 52 -14.28 0.72 4.19
CA CYS A 52 -14.13 2.19 4.27
C CYS A 52 -14.32 2.69 5.70
N GLU A 53 -15.34 2.20 6.41
CA GLU A 53 -15.56 2.53 7.82
C GLU A 53 -14.38 2.12 8.71
N ALA A 54 -13.81 0.93 8.51
CA ALA A 54 -12.62 0.48 9.25
C ALA A 54 -11.38 1.33 8.96
N ILE A 55 -11.20 1.78 7.70
CA ILE A 55 -10.10 2.66 7.31
C ILE A 55 -10.26 4.04 7.96
N ASP A 56 -11.47 4.61 7.91
CA ASP A 56 -11.74 5.96 8.45
C ASP A 56 -11.69 5.98 9.98
N ASN A 57 -12.12 4.89 10.65
CA ASN A 57 -12.03 4.76 12.12
C ASN A 57 -10.60 4.48 12.62
N GLY A 58 -9.59 4.37 11.74
CA GLY A 58 -8.20 4.17 12.12
C GLY A 58 -7.90 2.81 12.77
N THR A 59 -8.84 1.84 12.71
CA THR A 59 -8.64 0.48 13.23
C THR A 59 -7.63 -0.32 12.42
N LEU A 60 -7.31 0.16 11.21
CA LEU A 60 -6.26 -0.39 10.38
C LEU A 60 -4.97 0.40 10.60
N ASN A 61 -4.04 -0.21 11.35
CA ASN A 61 -2.64 0.19 11.35
C ASN A 61 -2.06 -0.12 9.97
N PHE A 62 -2.25 0.78 9.00
CA PHE A 62 -1.49 0.72 7.76
C PHE A 62 -0.03 0.86 8.16
N ALA A 63 0.76 -0.19 7.96
CA ALA A 63 2.20 -0.08 8.05
C ALA A 63 2.59 1.08 7.14
N LYS A 64 3.09 2.19 7.71
CA LYS A 64 3.54 3.34 6.94
C LYS A 64 4.44 2.80 5.83
N THR A 65 4.00 2.97 4.58
CA THR A 65 4.81 2.62 3.42
C THR A 65 5.90 3.66 3.33
N VAL A 66 7.08 3.29 3.83
CA VAL A 66 8.29 4.11 3.75
C VAL A 66 9.07 3.68 2.53
N SER A 67 9.56 4.64 1.74
CA SER A 67 10.38 4.33 0.57
C SER A 67 11.68 3.64 1.01
N LEU A 68 12.21 2.74 0.18
CA LEU A 68 13.50 2.12 0.46
C LEU A 68 14.60 3.17 0.65
N GLY A 69 14.60 4.24 -0.15
CA GLY A 69 15.54 5.35 -0.02
C GLY A 69 15.44 6.05 1.34
N THR A 70 14.23 6.24 1.86
CA THR A 70 14.02 6.81 3.21
C THR A 70 14.59 5.88 4.29
N LEU A 71 14.42 4.56 4.18
CA LEU A 71 15.00 3.61 5.11
C LEU A 71 16.54 3.59 5.04
N LEU A 72 17.10 3.68 3.83
CA LEU A 72 18.55 3.76 3.61
C LEU A 72 19.14 5.06 4.18
N ASN A 73 18.46 6.18 4.03
CA ASN A 73 18.85 7.45 4.66
C ASN A 73 18.85 7.34 6.19
N LEU A 74 17.78 6.80 6.78
CA LEU A 74 17.71 6.57 8.23
C LEU A 74 18.84 5.66 8.73
N TYR A 75 19.19 4.64 7.96
CA TYR A 75 20.31 3.75 8.27
C TYR A 75 21.67 4.47 8.15
N PHE A 76 21.85 5.29 7.12
CA PHE A 76 23.07 6.05 6.85
C PHE A 76 23.31 7.15 7.91
N GLU A 77 22.25 7.84 8.32
CA GLU A 77 22.30 8.92 9.32
C GLU A 77 22.56 8.39 10.74
N ASN A 78 22.23 7.13 11.01
CA ASN A 78 22.52 6.50 12.29
C ASN A 78 24.02 6.13 12.40
N ALA A 79 24.78 6.94 13.14
CA ALA A 79 26.23 6.77 13.31
C ALA A 79 26.62 5.40 13.90
N GLU A 80 25.85 4.83 14.82
CA GLU A 80 26.17 3.54 15.45
C GLU A 80 26.07 2.39 14.43
N LEU A 81 25.00 2.38 13.63
CA LEU A 81 24.81 1.39 12.57
C LEU A 81 25.81 1.59 11.43
N TRP A 82 25.96 2.83 10.99
CA TRP A 82 26.81 3.16 9.86
C TRP A 82 28.29 2.90 10.14
N ASN A 83 28.79 3.27 11.32
CA ASN A 83 30.19 3.07 11.72
C ASN A 83 30.56 1.60 11.88
N ASN A 84 29.60 0.73 12.18
CA ASN A 84 29.79 -0.72 12.25
C ASN A 84 29.59 -1.43 10.89
N THR A 85 29.24 -0.69 9.84
CA THR A 85 29.03 -1.25 8.50
C THR A 85 30.34 -1.40 7.74
N GLY A 86 30.65 -2.61 7.26
CA GLY A 86 31.86 -2.89 6.48
C GLY A 86 31.93 -2.16 5.12
N ARG A 87 33.16 -1.96 4.62
CA ARG A 87 33.48 -1.16 3.41
C ARG A 87 32.61 -1.49 2.19
N THR A 88 32.47 -2.78 1.84
CA THR A 88 31.70 -3.21 0.66
C THR A 88 30.21 -2.89 0.80
N LYS A 89 29.63 -3.08 1.99
CA LYS A 89 28.22 -2.76 2.26
C LYS A 89 27.98 -1.25 2.17
N ARG A 90 28.89 -0.44 2.72
CA ARG A 90 28.81 1.03 2.61
C ARG A 90 28.84 1.51 1.17
N TYR A 91 29.68 0.90 0.32
CA TYR A 91 29.75 1.25 -1.10
C TYR A 91 28.41 0.98 -1.81
N VAL A 92 27.84 -0.21 -1.61
CA VAL A 92 26.56 -0.58 -2.24
C VAL A 92 25.41 0.31 -1.73
N ILE A 93 25.36 0.60 -0.43
CA ILE A 93 24.31 1.48 0.13
C ILE A 93 24.41 2.89 -0.46
N LYS A 94 25.62 3.46 -0.54
CA LYS A 94 25.83 4.78 -1.17
C LYS A 94 25.46 4.77 -2.67
N MET A 95 25.77 3.68 -3.38
CA MET A 95 25.37 3.52 -4.78
C MET A 95 23.85 3.51 -4.93
N LEU A 96 23.14 2.75 -4.08
CA LEU A 96 21.67 2.69 -4.09
C LEU A 96 21.03 4.04 -3.72
N MET A 97 21.66 4.84 -2.86
CA MET A 97 21.19 6.19 -2.51
C MET A 97 21.44 7.22 -3.61
N GLY A 98 22.49 7.03 -4.44
CA GLY A 98 22.88 7.95 -5.51
C GLY A 98 22.20 7.67 -6.86
N CYS A 99 21.53 6.53 -7.02
CA CYS A 99 20.68 6.23 -8.17
C CYS A 99 19.33 6.94 -8.01
N VAL A 100 19.26 8.22 -8.39
CA VAL A 100 18.01 8.96 -8.61
C VAL A 100 18.01 9.51 -10.02
#